data_AF-A0A3D2FDF6-F1
#
_entry.id   AF-A0A3D2FDF6-F1
#
_cell.length_a   1.000
_cell.length_b   1.000
_cell.length_c   1.000
_cell.angle_alpha   90.00
_cell.angle_beta   90.00
_cell.angle_gamma   90.00
#
_symmetry.space_group_name_H-M   'P 1'
#
loop_
_entity.id
_entity.type
_entity.pdbx_description
1 polymer ?
#
loop_
_entity_poly.entity_id
_entity_poly.type
_entity_poly.pdbx_seq_one_letter_code
_entity_poly.pdbx_strand_id
1 'polypeptide(L)' 'EKRPDKQFKGDAYDGAEDIPRVLGEALDLFEEATALHEVLGADFARVYSIVKRAEYDEFLQVISPWEREHLLLNV' A
#
# COMPACT_ATOMS: atom_id res chain seq x y z
N GLU A 1 -0.53 -18.20 -22.51
CA GLU A 1 -0.81 -16.76 -22.29
C GLU A 1 -1.86 -16.66 -21.20
N LYS A 2 -1.56 -16.01 -20.05
CA LYS A 2 -2.58 -15.71 -19.03
C LYS A 2 -3.44 -14.57 -19.56
N ARG A 3 -4.75 -14.77 -19.66
CA ARG A 3 -5.70 -13.73 -20.09
C ARG A 3 -6.41 -13.14 -18.87
N PRO A 4 -6.74 -11.84 -18.88
CA PRO A 4 -7.53 -11.24 -17.82
C PRO A 4 -8.93 -11.84 -17.78
N ASP A 5 -9.58 -11.73 -16.63
CA ASP A 5 -10.98 -12.10 -16.47
C ASP A 5 -11.92 -11.18 -17.28
N LYS A 6 -13.19 -11.56 -17.33
CA LYS A 6 -14.22 -10.77 -18.01
C LYS A 6 -14.32 -9.39 -17.38
N GLN A 7 -14.58 -8.37 -18.21
CA GLN A 7 -14.84 -7.02 -17.71
C GLN A 7 -15.92 -7.05 -16.63
N PHE A 8 -15.70 -6.29 -15.57
CA PHE A 8 -16.74 -6.02 -14.58
C PHE A 8 -17.83 -5.13 -15.20
N LYS A 9 -19.09 -5.33 -14.80
CA LYS A 9 -20.24 -4.53 -15.22
C LYS A 9 -21.07 -4.17 -13.99
N GLY A 10 -21.12 -2.89 -13.65
CA GLY A 10 -21.80 -2.38 -12.46
C GLY A 10 -21.07 -1.18 -11.87
N ASP A 11 -21.51 -0.75 -10.69
CA ASP A 11 -20.76 0.21 -9.89
C ASP A 11 -19.65 -0.52 -9.11
N ALA A 12 -18.43 0.00 -9.15
CA ALA A 12 -17.29 -0.58 -8.45
C ALA A 12 -17.38 -0.40 -6.93
N TYR A 13 -18.13 0.61 -6.44
CA TYR A 13 -18.37 0.80 -5.01
C TYR A 13 -19.24 -0.30 -4.38
N ASP A 14 -20.05 -0.99 -5.19
CA ASP A 14 -20.85 -2.15 -4.77
C ASP A 14 -20.06 -3.47 -4.81
N GLY A 15 -18.80 -3.42 -5.27
CA GLY A 15 -17.91 -4.58 -5.42
C GLY A 15 -17.12 -4.91 -4.15
N ALA A 16 -16.36 -6.01 -4.21
CA ALA A 16 -15.38 -6.34 -3.19
C ALA A 16 -14.14 -5.45 -3.31
N GLU A 17 -13.57 -5.07 -2.18
CA GLU A 17 -12.30 -4.35 -2.14
C GLU A 17 -11.15 -5.30 -2.45
N ASP A 18 -10.30 -4.95 -3.41
CA ASP A 18 -9.25 -5.84 -3.93
C ASP A 18 -7.83 -5.22 -3.87
N ILE A 19 -7.71 -4.01 -3.31
CA ILE A 19 -6.45 -3.26 -3.24
C ILE A 19 -6.13 -2.95 -1.77
N PRO A 20 -4.86 -3.11 -1.34
CA PRO A 20 -4.41 -2.71 -0.01
C PRO A 20 -4.82 -1.29 0.35
N ARG A 21 -5.32 -1.10 1.58
CA ARG A 21 -5.82 0.20 2.03
C ARG A 21 -4.71 1.10 2.59
N VAL A 22 -3.60 0.49 3.01
CA VAL A 22 -2.43 1.19 3.53
C VAL A 22 -1.14 0.71 2.87
N LEU A 23 -0.12 1.55 2.92
CA LEU A 23 1.17 1.26 2.28
C LEU A 23 1.86 0.04 2.90
N GLY A 24 1.72 -0.19 4.21
CA GLY A 24 2.28 -1.39 4.87
C GLY A 24 1.81 -2.69 4.23
N GLU A 25 0.49 -2.87 4.09
CA GLU A 25 -0.12 -4.02 3.41
C GLU A 25 0.34 -4.15 1.95
N ALA A 26 0.48 -3.02 1.24
CA ALA A 26 0.97 -3.03 -0.14
C ALA A 26 2.43 -3.48 -0.24
N LEU A 27 3.27 -3.09 0.73
CA LEU A 27 4.67 -3.51 0.79
C LEU A 27 4.81 -4.99 1.12
N ASP A 28 3.95 -5.53 1.98
CA ASP A 28 3.92 -6.97 2.27
C ASP A 28 3.55 -7.77 1.01
N LEU A 29 2.52 -7.35 0.26
CA LEU A 29 2.18 -7.95 -1.03
C LEU A 29 3.31 -7.83 -2.07
N PHE A 30 3.98 -6.67 -2.09
CA PHE A 30 5.11 -6.44 -3.00
C PHE A 30 6.27 -7.39 -2.68
N GLU A 31 6.61 -7.58 -1.41
CA GLU A 31 7.70 -8.48 -0.99
C GLU A 31 7.50 -9.93 -1.43
N GLU A 32 6.24 -10.38 -1.51
CA GLU A 32 5.87 -11.71 -2.01
C GLU A 32 5.83 -11.81 -3.54
N ALA A 33 5.80 -10.69 -4.27
CA ALA A 33 5.66 -10.63 -5.72
C ALA A 33 6.98 -10.92 -6.47
N THR A 34 7.59 -12.08 -6.24
CA THR A 34 8.93 -12.43 -6.76
C THR A 34 9.03 -12.38 -8.29
N ALA A 35 7.96 -12.74 -9.02
CA ALA A 35 7.92 -12.62 -10.47
C ALA A 35 8.07 -11.15 -10.96
N LEU A 36 7.55 -10.18 -10.18
CA LEU A 36 7.76 -8.77 -10.45
C LEU A 36 9.20 -8.35 -10.12
N HIS A 37 9.78 -8.89 -9.04
CA HIS A 37 11.17 -8.63 -8.67
C HIS A 37 12.17 -9.11 -9.72
N GLU A 38 11.88 -10.20 -10.43
CA GLU A 38 12.69 -10.66 -11.57
C GLU A 38 12.73 -9.63 -12.70
N VAL A 39 11.63 -8.90 -12.93
CA VAL A 39 11.54 -7.85 -13.95
C VAL A 39 12.22 -6.56 -13.49
N LEU A 40 12.02 -6.18 -12.22
CA LEU A 40 12.54 -4.91 -11.67
C LEU A 40 14.00 -5.01 -11.19
N GLY A 41 14.49 -6.22 -10.92
CA GLY A 41 15.78 -6.49 -10.29
C GLY A 41 15.65 -6.65 -8.77
N ALA A 42 16.26 -7.71 -8.23
CA ALA A 42 16.17 -8.06 -6.81
C ALA A 42 16.75 -6.97 -5.88
N ASP A 43 17.86 -6.33 -6.27
CA ASP A 43 18.45 -5.25 -5.47
C ASP A 43 17.58 -4.00 -5.44
N PHE A 44 16.93 -3.67 -6.57
CA PHE A 44 15.99 -2.56 -6.64
C PHE A 44 14.79 -2.83 -5.72
N ALA A 45 14.16 -4.00 -5.86
CA ALA A 45 12.99 -4.37 -5.07
C ALA A 45 13.31 -4.32 -3.56
N ARG A 46 14.46 -4.89 -3.15
CA ARG A 46 14.91 -4.85 -1.75
C ARG A 46 15.10 -3.43 -1.22
N VAL A 47 15.81 -2.57 -1.96
CA VAL A 47 16.06 -1.19 -1.53
C VAL A 47 14.77 -0.39 -1.51
N TYR A 48 13.89 -0.58 -2.50
CA TYR A 48 12.59 0.07 -2.57
C TYR A 48 11.74 -0.26 -1.34
N SER A 49 11.59 -1.54 -0.99
CA SER A 49 10.84 -1.95 0.20
C SER A 49 11.38 -1.33 1.48
N ILE A 50 12.71 -1.34 1.67
CA ILE A 50 13.33 -0.75 2.86
C ILE A 50 13.04 0.74 2.98
N VAL A 51 13.24 1.49 1.89
CA VAL A 51 13.00 2.94 1.88
C VAL A 51 11.52 3.24 2.12
N LYS A 52 10.61 2.54 1.45
CA LYS A 52 9.17 2.77 1.59
C LYS A 52 8.62 2.37 2.95
N ARG A 53 9.18 1.34 3.58
CA ARG A 53 8.81 0.96 4.95
C ARG A 53 9.26 2.01 5.95
N ALA A 54 10.49 2.53 5.80
CA ALA A 54 10.98 3.62 6.64
C ALA A 54 10.16 4.92 6.47
N GLU A 55 9.79 5.28 5.23
CA GLU A 55 8.90 6.41 4.96
C GLU A 55 7.51 6.22 5.61
N TYR A 56 6.97 5.00 5.55
CA TYR A 56 5.66 4.67 6.13
C TYR A 56 5.69 4.74 7.66
N ASP A 57 6.72 4.19 8.29
CA ASP A 57 6.90 4.23 9.74
C ASP A 57 7.01 5.68 10.23
N GLU A 58 7.77 6.52 9.53
CA GLU A 58 7.88 7.95 9.85
C GLU A 58 6.54 8.68 9.70
N PHE A 59 5.78 8.38 8.64
CA PHE A 59 4.44 8.97 8.44
C PHE A 59 3.50 8.67 9.61
N LEU A 60 3.54 7.44 10.16
CA LEU A 60 2.69 7.03 11.28
C LEU A 60 3.04 7.74 12.61
N GLN A 61 4.24 8.30 12.74
CA GLN A 61 4.62 9.06 13.95
C GLN A 61 4.09 10.50 13.95
N VAL A 62 3.60 11.00 12.81
CA VAL A 62 3.15 12.40 12.68
C VAL A 62 1.68 12.53 13.06
N ILE A 63 1.40 13.35 14.08
CA ILE A 63 0.02 13.73 14.42
C ILE A 63 -0.55 14.59 13.30
N SER A 64 -1.60 14.10 12.64
CA SER A 64 -2.27 14.84 11.58
C SER A 64 -3.03 16.07 12.13
N PRO A 65 -3.29 17.10 11.29
CA PRO A 65 -4.12 18.24 11.70
C PRO A 65 -5.51 17.82 12.19
N TRP A 66 -6.11 16.81 11.58
CA TRP A 66 -7.41 16.27 12.00
C TRP A 66 -7.32 15.62 13.38
N GLU A 67 -6.32 14.77 13.62
CA GLU A 67 -6.10 14.17 14.94
C GLU A 67 -5.82 15.23 16.00
N ARG A 68 -5.09 16.28 15.65
CA ARG A 68 -4.91 17.41 16.56
C ARG A 68 -6.22 18.10 16.90
N GLU A 69 -7.06 18.37 15.91
CA GLU A 69 -8.33 19.07 16.12
C GLU A 69 -9.35 18.20 16.90
N HIS A 70 -9.34 16.88 16.70
CA HIS A 70 -10.39 16.00 17.19
C HIS A 70 -9.96 15.05 18.32
N LEU A 71 -8.67 14.79 18.49
CA LEU A 71 -8.14 13.83 19.48
C LEU A 71 -7.20 14.45 20.51
N LEU A 72 -6.60 15.62 20.26
CA LEU A 72 -5.88 16.35 21.31
C LEU A 72 -6.88 17.13 22.16
N LEU A 73 -7.00 16.71 23.43
CA LEU A 73 -7.79 17.45 24.43
C LEU A 73 -7.20 18.86 24.56
N ASN A 74 -8.01 19.88 24.26
CA ASN A 74 -7.68 21.27 24.55
C ASN A 74 -7.29 21.38 26.04
N VAL A 75 -6.04 21.74 26.32
CA VAL A 75 -5.58 22.17 27.65
C VAL A 75 -5.53 23.68 27.67
#